data_AF-A0A852JZ18-F1
#
_entry.id   AF-A0A852JZ18-F1
#
_cell.length_a   1.000
_cell.length_b   1.000
_cell.length_c   1.000
_cell.angle_alpha   90.00
_cell.angle_beta   90.00
_cell.angle_gamma   90.00
#
_symmetry.space_group_name_H-M   'P 1'
#
loop_
_entity.id
_entity.type
_entity.pdbx_description
1 polymer ?
#
loop_
_entity_poly.entity_id
_entity_poly.type
_entity_poly.pdbx_seq_one_letter_code
_entity_poly.pdbx_strand_id
1 'polypeptide(L)'
;DLVEFTDEEGYGRYLDLHDCYLKYINLKSSEKLDYITYLSSFDQLFDIPKERKNAEYKRYLEMLLEYLQDYTDRVKPLLDQNELFGKIQTEFEKKWENGTFPGWPKETSSALTHAGAHLDLSAFSSWEELASLGLDRLKSALLALGLKCGGTLEERAQRLFSTKGKSLEALDPSLFAKNPKTKGSKRDTERNKDLAFLEAQIYEYVEVLGEQRHLTHENVQRKQARTGEEREEEEEEQISESESEDEENEIIYNPKNLPLGWDGKPIPYWLYKLHGLNINYNCEICGNYTYRGPKAFQRHFAEWRHAHGMRCLGIPNTAHFANVTQIEDAVS
;
A
#
# COMPACT_ATOMS: atom_id res chain seq x y z
N ASP A 1 13.49 -6.81 -17.66
CA ASP A 1 13.27 -7.84 -16.64
C ASP A 1 11.78 -8.00 -16.46
N LEU A 2 11.30 -9.25 -16.43
CA LEU A 2 9.91 -9.54 -16.11
C LEU A 2 9.68 -9.19 -14.64
N VAL A 3 8.49 -8.68 -14.33
CA VAL A 3 8.08 -8.41 -12.95
C VAL A 3 7.79 -9.75 -12.29
N GLU A 4 8.49 -10.05 -11.19
CA GLU A 4 8.33 -11.32 -10.44
C GLU A 4 7.33 -11.13 -9.30
N PHE A 5 6.40 -12.08 -9.16
CA PHE A 5 5.48 -12.19 -8.03
C PHE A 5 5.65 -13.56 -7.38
N THR A 6 5.34 -13.66 -6.09
CA THR A 6 5.25 -14.96 -5.44
C THR A 6 3.92 -15.65 -5.80
N ASP A 7 3.84 -16.97 -5.63
CA ASP A 7 2.62 -17.72 -5.87
C ASP A 7 1.45 -17.20 -5.00
N GLU A 8 1.74 -16.85 -3.73
CA GLU A 8 0.74 -16.30 -2.80
C GLU A 8 0.27 -14.89 -3.20
N GLU A 9 1.07 -14.12 -3.94
CA GLU A 9 0.69 -12.81 -4.46
C GLU A 9 -0.23 -12.92 -5.69
N GLY A 10 -0.25 -14.06 -6.37
CA GLY A 10 -1.14 -14.34 -7.51
C GLY A 10 -1.06 -13.24 -8.59
N TYR A 11 0.15 -12.97 -9.09
CA TYR A 11 0.43 -11.94 -10.10
C TYR A 11 -0.12 -10.54 -9.76
N GLY A 12 -0.05 -10.17 -8.48
CA GLY A 12 -0.46 -8.84 -8.00
C GLY A 12 -1.92 -8.76 -7.53
N ARG A 13 -2.61 -9.90 -7.44
CA ARG A 13 -3.98 -9.99 -6.94
C ARG A 13 -4.05 -9.90 -5.41
N TYR A 14 -3.09 -10.49 -4.72
CA TYR A 14 -3.06 -10.58 -3.25
C TYR A 14 -1.73 -10.08 -2.68
N LEU A 15 -1.75 -9.65 -1.43
CA LEU A 15 -0.56 -9.28 -0.67
C LEU A 15 -0.12 -10.48 0.17
N ASP A 16 1.13 -10.91 0.01
CA ASP A 16 1.77 -11.84 0.93
C ASP A 16 2.31 -11.09 2.16
N LEU A 17 1.47 -11.00 3.20
CA LEU A 17 1.82 -10.37 4.47
C LEU A 17 2.19 -11.39 5.55
N HIS A 18 2.44 -12.66 5.20
CA HIS A 18 2.68 -13.70 6.21
C HIS A 18 3.98 -13.46 6.98
N ASP A 19 5.05 -13.10 6.28
CA ASP A 19 6.33 -12.75 6.91
C ASP A 19 6.22 -11.49 7.77
N CYS A 20 5.45 -10.49 7.33
CA CYS A 20 5.12 -9.30 8.11
C CYS A 20 4.41 -9.67 9.41
N TYR A 21 3.41 -10.54 9.33
CA TYR A 21 2.69 -11.08 10.48
C TYR A 21 3.63 -11.80 11.46
N LEU A 22 4.51 -12.67 10.97
CA LEU A 22 5.46 -13.40 11.82
C LEU A 22 6.41 -12.44 12.57
N LYS A 23 6.82 -11.34 11.94
CA LYS A 23 7.59 -10.30 12.66
C LYS A 23 6.73 -9.53 13.66
N TYR A 24 5.48 -9.23 13.32
CA TYR A 24 4.57 -8.49 14.17
C TYR A 24 4.27 -9.24 15.48
N ILE A 25 3.96 -10.54 15.43
CA ILE A 25 3.68 -11.36 16.63
C ILE A 25 4.90 -11.53 17.55
N ASN A 26 6.10 -11.33 17.00
CA ASN A 26 7.35 -11.40 17.76
C ASN A 26 7.69 -10.06 18.44
N LEU A 27 6.94 -8.98 18.16
CA LEU A 27 7.12 -7.72 18.86
C LEU A 27 6.75 -7.89 20.33
N LYS A 28 7.61 -7.38 21.22
CA LYS A 28 7.44 -7.50 22.66
C LYS A 28 6.08 -6.93 23.11
N SER A 29 5.29 -7.76 23.79
CA SER A 29 3.97 -7.39 24.35
C SER A 29 2.80 -7.28 23.36
N SER A 30 2.87 -7.87 22.17
CA SER A 30 1.68 -8.12 21.35
C SER A 30 0.82 -9.21 21.98
N GLU A 31 -0.51 -9.02 21.97
CA GLU A 31 -1.46 -10.07 22.31
C GLU A 31 -1.34 -11.21 21.27
N LYS A 32 -1.80 -12.41 21.62
CA LYS A 32 -1.90 -13.51 20.63
C LYS A 32 -2.94 -13.10 19.60
N LEU A 33 -2.46 -12.59 18.47
CA LEU A 33 -3.25 -12.02 17.40
C LEU A 33 -3.11 -12.97 16.22
N ASP A 34 -4.24 -13.44 15.67
CA ASP A 34 -4.23 -14.35 14.53
C ASP A 34 -4.02 -13.59 13.21
N TYR A 35 -3.77 -14.33 12.12
CA TYR A 35 -3.44 -13.70 10.84
C TYR A 35 -4.59 -12.87 10.26
N ILE A 36 -5.85 -13.31 10.40
CA ILE A 36 -7.02 -12.56 9.91
C ILE A 36 -7.19 -11.25 10.67
N THR A 37 -7.05 -11.28 12.00
CA THR A 37 -7.11 -10.08 12.84
C THR A 37 -5.96 -9.13 12.51
N TYR A 38 -4.78 -9.67 12.18
CA TYR A 38 -3.65 -8.87 11.72
C TYR A 38 -3.97 -8.17 10.40
N LEU A 39 -4.47 -8.88 9.39
CA LEU A 39 -4.86 -8.29 8.11
C LEU A 39 -5.96 -7.21 8.24
N SER A 40 -6.80 -7.32 9.27
CA SER A 40 -7.84 -6.32 9.56
C SER A 40 -7.33 -5.05 10.24
N SER A 41 -6.12 -5.06 10.82
CA SER A 41 -5.63 -4.00 11.71
C SER A 41 -4.17 -3.59 11.50
N PHE A 42 -3.44 -4.20 10.56
CA PHE A 42 -2.02 -3.90 10.34
C PHE A 42 -1.77 -2.44 9.91
N ASP A 43 -2.79 -1.78 9.36
CA ASP A 43 -2.80 -0.37 8.97
C ASP A 43 -3.32 0.56 10.08
N GLN A 44 -3.79 0.03 11.22
CA GLN A 44 -4.28 0.81 12.36
C GLN A 44 -3.13 1.19 13.33
N LEU A 45 -2.04 1.72 12.77
CA LEU A 45 -0.81 2.03 13.52
C LEU A 45 -0.99 3.14 14.57
N PHE A 46 -2.09 3.90 14.49
CA PHE A 46 -2.41 4.97 15.43
C PHE A 46 -2.91 4.45 16.78
N ASP A 47 -3.43 3.21 16.84
CA ASP A 47 -3.88 2.58 18.07
C ASP A 47 -2.73 1.96 18.88
N ILE A 48 -1.54 1.82 18.27
CA ILE A 48 -0.36 1.27 18.92
C ILE A 48 0.19 2.27 19.96
N PRO A 49 0.26 1.91 21.26
CA PRO A 49 0.76 2.81 22.29
C PRO A 49 2.22 3.21 22.06
N LYS A 50 2.57 4.46 22.42
CA LYS A 50 3.93 5.02 22.25
C LYS A 50 5.02 4.14 22.91
N GLU A 51 4.68 3.47 24.02
CA GLU A 51 5.58 2.58 24.76
C GLU A 51 5.97 1.33 23.94
N ARG A 52 5.11 0.91 23.00
CA ARG A 52 5.36 -0.22 22.09
C ARG A 52 6.12 0.21 20.83
N LYS A 53 6.18 1.51 20.51
CA LYS A 53 6.91 2.08 19.36
C LYS A 53 8.42 2.14 19.59
N ASN A 54 9.02 0.97 19.82
CA ASN A 54 10.44 0.79 20.10
C ASN A 54 11.25 0.51 18.82
N ALA A 55 12.53 0.15 18.97
CA ALA A 55 13.41 -0.15 17.83
C ALA A 55 13.02 -1.42 17.04
N GLU A 56 12.39 -2.41 17.68
CA GLU A 56 11.88 -3.61 16.99
C GLU A 56 10.66 -3.27 16.14
N TYR A 57 9.75 -2.46 16.69
CA TYR A 57 8.60 -1.93 15.95
C TYR A 57 9.05 -1.09 14.74
N LYS A 58 10.08 -0.25 14.90
CA LYS A 58 10.65 0.50 13.77
C LYS A 58 11.11 -0.43 12.64
N ARG A 59 11.85 -1.50 12.97
CA ARG A 59 12.31 -2.47 11.96
C ARG A 59 11.16 -3.20 11.29
N TYR A 60 10.11 -3.52 12.03
CA TYR A 60 8.89 -4.08 11.46
C TYR A 60 8.25 -3.11 10.46
N LEU A 61 8.11 -1.81 10.80
CA LEU A 61 7.57 -0.81 9.88
C LEU A 61 8.44 -0.62 8.65
N GLU A 62 9.77 -0.60 8.80
CA GLU A 62 10.70 -0.52 7.66
C GLU A 62 10.50 -1.70 6.71
N MET A 63 10.41 -2.93 7.23
CA MET A 63 10.19 -4.13 6.43
C MET A 63 8.81 -4.14 5.74
N LEU A 64 7.76 -3.77 6.47
CA LEU A 64 6.40 -3.68 5.90
C LEU A 64 6.34 -2.62 4.81
N LEU A 65 6.93 -1.45 5.03
CA LEU A 65 6.95 -0.37 4.06
C LEU A 65 7.73 -0.76 2.81
N GLU A 66 8.91 -1.39 2.96
CA GLU A 66 9.73 -1.88 1.85
C GLU A 66 8.93 -2.86 0.98
N TYR A 67 8.25 -3.83 1.61
CA TYR A 67 7.36 -4.75 0.90
C TYR A 67 6.24 -4.02 0.15
N LEU A 68 5.53 -3.10 0.80
CA LEU A 68 4.41 -2.36 0.17
C LEU A 68 4.88 -1.46 -0.98
N GLN A 69 6.06 -0.85 -0.86
CA GLN A 69 6.66 -0.01 -1.89
C GLN A 69 7.01 -0.80 -3.13
N ASP A 70 7.75 -1.91 -2.95
CA ASP A 70 8.16 -2.78 -4.03
C ASP A 70 6.93 -3.42 -4.69
N TYR A 71 6.00 -3.95 -3.90
CA TYR A 71 4.75 -4.49 -4.42
C TYR A 71 3.96 -3.46 -5.24
N THR A 72 3.88 -2.20 -4.77
CA THR A 72 3.21 -1.11 -5.50
C THR A 72 3.87 -0.84 -6.85
N ASP A 73 5.22 -0.84 -6.92
CA ASP A 73 5.94 -0.70 -8.19
C ASP A 73 5.60 -1.81 -9.17
N ARG A 74 5.52 -3.05 -8.66
CA ARG A 74 5.19 -4.22 -9.47
C ARG A 74 3.76 -4.19 -10.00
N VAL A 75 2.77 -3.85 -9.17
CA VAL A 75 1.34 -3.86 -9.58
C VAL A 75 0.88 -2.59 -10.27
N LYS A 76 1.56 -1.46 -10.06
CA LYS A 76 1.21 -0.15 -10.61
C LYS A 76 2.44 0.55 -11.20
N PRO A 77 3.07 -0.01 -12.25
CA PRO A 77 4.31 0.54 -12.82
C PRO A 77 4.16 1.93 -13.46
N LEU A 78 2.92 2.40 -13.67
CA LEU A 78 2.63 3.74 -14.18
C LEU A 78 2.45 4.79 -13.06
N LEU A 79 2.45 4.37 -11.79
CA LEU A 79 2.38 5.28 -10.66
C LEU A 79 3.76 5.89 -10.40
N ASP A 80 3.87 7.22 -10.46
CA ASP A 80 5.12 7.90 -10.13
C ASP A 80 5.33 7.90 -8.61
N GLN A 81 6.20 7.01 -8.14
CA GLN A 81 6.57 6.91 -6.72
C GLN A 81 7.22 8.18 -6.18
N ASN A 82 7.94 8.93 -7.01
CA ASN A 82 8.58 10.17 -6.56
C ASN A 82 7.53 11.25 -6.31
N GLU A 83 6.53 11.34 -7.18
CA GLU A 83 5.38 12.23 -7.00
C GLU A 83 4.59 11.83 -5.74
N LEU A 84 4.30 10.53 -5.58
CA LEU A 84 3.62 10.01 -4.41
C LEU A 84 4.40 10.33 -3.12
N PHE A 85 5.70 10.02 -3.07
CA PHE A 85 6.57 10.32 -1.92
C PHE A 85 6.58 11.82 -1.59
N GLY A 86 6.72 12.69 -2.61
CA GLY A 86 6.69 14.14 -2.42
C GLY A 86 5.36 14.64 -1.85
N LYS A 87 4.24 14.06 -2.29
CA LYS A 87 2.90 14.33 -1.73
C LYS A 87 2.81 13.89 -0.27
N ILE A 88 3.26 12.66 0.04
CA ILE A 88 3.26 12.11 1.42
C ILE A 88 4.08 13.02 2.34
N GLN A 89 5.28 13.41 1.92
CA GLN A 89 6.15 14.28 2.69
C GLN A 89 5.50 15.63 2.98
N THR A 90 4.92 16.26 1.96
CA THR A 90 4.27 17.57 2.09
C THR A 90 3.08 17.52 3.04
N GLU A 91 2.23 16.50 2.93
CA GLU A 91 1.06 16.32 3.80
C GLU A 91 1.45 15.93 5.23
N PHE A 92 2.47 15.09 5.38
CA PHE A 92 3.03 14.74 6.68
C PHE A 92 3.57 15.96 7.41
N GLU A 93 4.39 16.79 6.75
CA GLU A 93 4.98 17.99 7.34
C GLU A 93 3.88 18.95 7.84
N LYS A 94 2.84 19.20 7.05
CA LYS A 94 1.67 19.99 7.47
C LYS A 94 0.98 19.41 8.70
N LYS A 95 0.68 18.10 8.70
CA LYS A 95 0.01 17.43 9.83
C LYS A 95 0.90 17.40 11.08
N TRP A 96 2.20 17.22 10.91
CA TRP A 96 3.20 17.18 11.99
C TRP A 96 3.39 18.55 12.64
N GLU A 97 3.57 19.61 11.84
CA GLU A 97 3.71 20.98 12.33
C GLU A 97 2.46 21.45 13.06
N ASN A 98 1.28 21.07 12.57
CA ASN A 98 0.01 21.37 13.23
C ASN A 98 -0.23 20.48 14.47
N GLY A 99 0.44 19.34 14.58
CA GLY A 99 0.27 18.39 15.68
C GLY A 99 -1.03 17.59 15.58
N THR A 100 -1.51 17.39 14.36
CA THR A 100 -2.74 16.65 14.03
C THR A 100 -2.43 15.28 13.45
N PHE A 101 -1.17 14.84 13.50
CA PHE A 101 -0.79 13.52 12.98
C PHE A 101 -1.30 12.40 13.92
N PRO A 102 -2.07 11.42 13.41
CA PRO A 102 -2.65 10.34 14.22
C PRO A 102 -1.61 9.54 15.00
N GLY A 103 -1.93 9.09 16.21
CA GLY A 103 -1.01 8.29 17.05
C GLY A 103 0.17 9.07 17.65
N TRP A 104 0.32 10.36 17.31
CA TRP A 104 1.40 11.22 17.79
C TRP A 104 0.85 12.56 18.31
N PRO A 105 0.13 12.55 19.44
CA PRO A 105 -0.34 13.79 20.04
C PRO A 105 0.86 14.68 20.36
N LYS A 106 0.77 15.97 20.04
CA LYS A 106 1.72 16.95 20.60
C LYS A 106 1.71 16.75 22.10
N GLU A 107 2.89 16.48 22.67
CA GLU A 107 3.05 16.59 24.11
C GLU A 107 2.62 18.02 24.45
N THR A 108 1.40 18.18 24.99
CA THR A 108 1.05 19.33 25.78
C THR A 108 2.10 19.31 26.87
N SER A 109 3.19 20.04 26.63
CA SER A 109 4.27 20.21 27.58
C SER A 109 3.57 20.39 28.90
N SER A 110 3.78 19.44 29.81
CA SER A 110 3.19 19.51 31.13
C SER A 110 3.82 20.73 31.80
N ALA A 111 3.25 21.90 31.51
CA ALA A 111 3.53 23.15 32.18
C ALA A 111 3.25 22.95 33.67
N LEU A 112 2.40 21.98 34.03
CA LEU A 112 2.10 21.59 35.40
C LEU A 112 3.23 20.84 36.13
N THR A 113 4.14 20.12 35.46
CA THR A 113 5.23 19.38 36.17
C THR A 113 6.54 20.16 36.25
N HIS A 114 6.68 21.25 35.49
CA HIS A 114 7.91 22.05 35.43
C HIS A 114 7.75 23.51 35.89
N ALA A 115 6.52 24.05 35.98
CA ALA A 115 6.30 25.36 36.59
C ALA A 115 6.28 25.21 38.12
N GLY A 116 7.43 25.36 38.74
CA GLY A 116 7.46 25.62 40.18
C GLY A 116 6.63 26.85 40.55
N ALA A 117 6.13 26.94 41.78
CA ALA A 117 5.39 28.10 42.24
C ALA A 117 6.37 29.20 42.69
N HIS A 118 6.18 30.42 42.18
CA HIS A 118 6.98 31.58 42.61
C HIS A 118 6.81 31.80 44.12
N LEU A 119 7.92 32.06 44.80
CA LEU A 119 7.93 32.40 46.22
C LEU A 119 8.45 33.83 46.35
N ASP A 120 7.67 34.70 46.97
CA ASP A 120 8.15 36.03 47.29
C ASP A 120 9.16 35.96 48.45
N LEU A 121 10.41 36.32 48.15
CA LEU A 121 11.51 36.30 49.11
C LEU A 121 11.56 37.58 49.96
N SER A 122 10.76 38.61 49.63
CA SER A 122 10.75 39.88 50.35
C SER A 122 10.45 39.69 51.84
N ALA A 123 9.52 38.78 52.16
CA ALA A 123 9.03 38.47 53.49
C ALA A 123 10.01 37.70 54.39
N PHE A 124 11.11 37.18 53.85
CA PHE A 124 12.05 36.32 54.60
C PHE A 124 13.34 37.08 54.93
N SER A 125 13.74 37.10 56.19
CA SER A 125 14.92 37.83 56.67
C SER A 125 16.22 37.03 56.58
N SER A 126 16.11 35.69 56.54
CA SER A 126 17.25 34.78 56.48
C SER A 126 16.94 33.48 55.72
N TRP A 127 17.97 32.69 55.41
CA TRP A 127 17.79 31.41 54.73
C TRP A 127 17.25 30.31 55.67
N GLU A 128 17.46 30.44 56.98
CA GLU A 128 16.92 29.55 58.01
C GLU A 128 15.38 29.62 58.06
N GLU A 129 14.80 30.80 57.83
CA GLU A 129 13.34 30.94 57.71
C GLU A 129 12.80 30.22 56.46
N LEU A 130 13.52 30.30 55.34
CA LEU A 130 13.19 29.55 54.12
C LEU A 130 13.34 28.04 54.30
N ALA A 131 14.36 27.59 55.05
CA ALA A 131 14.56 26.19 55.41
C ALA A 131 13.35 25.61 56.15
N SER A 132 12.69 26.41 56.99
CA SER A 132 11.49 25.99 57.73
C SER A 132 10.28 25.66 56.84
N LEU A 133 10.24 26.14 55.59
CA LEU A 133 9.20 25.84 54.61
C LEU A 133 9.25 24.39 54.08
N GLY A 134 10.36 23.69 54.32
CA GLY A 134 10.54 22.30 53.92
C GLY A 134 11.01 22.08 52.48
N LEU A 135 11.46 20.85 52.22
CA LEU A 135 12.10 20.45 50.96
C LEU A 135 11.24 20.65 49.73
N ASP A 136 9.94 20.37 49.82
CA ASP A 136 9.02 20.45 48.68
C ASP A 136 8.75 21.89 48.26
N ARG A 137 8.58 22.81 49.21
CA ARG A 137 8.35 24.23 48.91
C ARG A 137 9.61 24.87 48.31
N LEU A 138 10.78 24.55 48.85
CA LEU A 138 12.07 25.01 48.31
C LEU A 138 12.33 24.47 46.90
N LYS A 139 12.04 23.18 46.67
CA LYS A 139 12.15 22.56 45.34
C LYS A 139 11.22 23.26 44.34
N SER A 140 9.97 23.52 44.72
CA SER A 140 9.01 24.24 43.88
C SER A 140 9.50 25.65 43.55
N ALA A 141 9.97 26.43 44.53
CA ALA A 141 10.47 27.79 44.29
C ALA A 141 11.75 27.82 43.43
N LEU A 142 12.68 26.89 43.64
CA LEU A 142 13.89 26.77 42.82
C LEU A 142 13.57 26.36 41.38
N LEU A 143 12.60 25.47 41.16
CA LEU A 143 12.11 25.12 39.82
C LEU A 143 11.47 26.32 39.12
N ALA A 144 10.71 27.14 39.84
CA ALA A 144 10.09 28.35 39.30
C ALA A 144 11.12 29.34 38.73
N LEU A 145 12.33 29.35 39.30
CA LEU A 145 13.45 30.21 38.89
C LEU A 145 14.45 29.50 37.96
N GLY A 146 14.22 28.23 37.58
CA GLY A 146 15.12 27.46 36.71
C GLY A 146 16.45 27.05 37.37
N LEU A 147 16.53 27.07 38.69
CA LEU A 147 17.75 26.79 39.46
C LEU A 147 17.89 25.31 39.81
N LYS A 148 19.13 24.89 40.10
CA LYS A 148 19.41 23.53 40.57
C LYS A 148 18.66 23.22 41.87
N CYS A 149 18.01 22.06 41.92
CA CYS A 149 17.22 21.59 43.07
C CYS A 149 17.91 20.49 43.89
N GLY A 150 19.16 20.16 43.60
CA GLY A 150 19.95 19.16 44.36
C GLY A 150 20.55 19.75 45.65
N GLY A 151 21.02 18.87 46.53
CA GLY A 151 21.64 19.24 47.81
C GLY A 151 20.73 19.08 49.02
N THR A 152 21.27 19.41 50.20
CA THR A 152 20.55 19.41 51.47
C THR A 152 19.49 20.51 51.53
N LEU A 153 18.63 20.47 52.55
CA LEU A 153 17.58 21.47 52.75
C LEU A 153 18.20 22.88 52.97
N GLU A 154 19.31 22.96 53.69
CA GLU A 154 20.06 24.20 53.93
C GLU A 154 20.66 24.75 52.62
N GLU A 155 21.31 23.90 51.82
CA GLU A 155 21.90 24.29 50.54
C GLU A 155 20.85 24.82 49.56
N ARG A 156 19.64 24.25 49.56
CA ARG A 156 18.52 24.72 48.74
C ARG A 156 18.00 26.07 49.23
N ALA A 157 17.84 26.23 50.55
CA ALA A 157 17.38 27.47 51.14
C ALA A 157 18.39 28.62 50.92
N GLN A 158 19.68 28.38 51.10
CA GLN A 158 20.74 29.34 50.80
C GLN A 158 20.78 29.72 49.32
N ARG A 159 20.64 28.74 48.42
CA ARG A 159 20.59 28.99 46.98
C ARG A 159 19.40 29.85 46.60
N LEU A 160 18.22 29.56 47.13
CA LEU A 160 17.01 30.34 46.89
C LEU A 160 17.13 31.74 47.50
N PHE A 161 17.68 31.87 48.71
CA PHE A 161 17.90 33.18 49.34
C PHE A 161 18.90 34.04 48.57
N SER A 162 19.91 33.43 47.93
CA SER A 162 20.94 34.15 47.17
C SER A 162 20.40 34.93 45.96
N THR A 163 19.17 34.63 45.53
CA THR A 163 18.47 35.32 44.43
C THR A 163 17.62 36.50 44.90
N LYS A 164 17.45 36.69 46.22
CA LYS A 164 16.69 37.81 46.79
C LYS A 164 17.29 39.14 46.32
N GLY A 165 16.46 39.96 45.65
CA GLY A 165 16.85 41.29 45.19
C GLY A 165 17.78 41.32 43.96
N LYS A 166 18.03 40.18 43.30
CA LYS A 166 18.81 40.11 42.06
C LYS A 166 17.92 39.77 40.88
N SER A 167 18.20 40.33 39.70
CA SER A 167 17.60 39.88 38.45
C SER A 167 18.19 38.52 38.06
N LEU A 168 17.42 37.72 37.30
CA LEU A 168 17.85 36.40 36.85
C LEU A 168 19.13 36.46 35.99
N GLU A 169 19.35 37.55 35.28
CA GLU A 169 20.53 37.80 34.43
C GLU A 169 21.81 38.08 35.25
N ALA A 170 21.66 38.53 36.49
CA ALA A 170 22.78 38.84 37.40
C ALA A 170 23.22 37.63 38.23
N LEU A 171 22.57 36.47 38.07
CA LEU A 171 22.91 35.23 38.76
C LEU A 171 24.02 34.48 38.01
N ASP A 172 24.86 33.78 38.76
CA ASP A 172 25.90 32.93 38.17
C ASP A 172 25.26 31.83 37.29
N PRO A 173 25.62 31.75 35.99
CA PRO A 173 25.16 30.70 35.07
C PRO A 173 25.34 29.27 35.60
N SER A 174 26.27 29.05 36.53
CA SER A 174 26.52 27.75 37.17
C SER A 174 25.39 27.30 38.10
N LEU A 175 24.55 28.22 38.60
CA LEU A 175 23.44 27.95 39.52
C LEU A 175 22.20 27.41 38.80
N PHE A 176 22.09 27.69 37.50
CA PHE A 176 20.99 27.21 36.67
C PHE A 176 21.12 25.72 36.39
N ALA A 177 19.97 25.04 36.36
CA ALA A 177 19.95 23.64 35.99
C ALA A 177 20.30 23.50 34.50
N LYS A 178 21.46 22.90 34.18
CA LYS A 178 21.71 22.42 32.81
C LYS A 178 20.67 21.34 32.53
N ASN A 179 19.78 21.58 31.58
CA ASN A 179 18.71 20.63 31.24
C ASN A 179 19.33 19.44 30.46
N PRO A 180 19.64 18.28 31.09
CA PRO A 180 20.26 17.15 30.39
C PRO A 180 19.28 16.55 29.37
N LYS A 181 17.98 16.80 29.58
CA LYS A 181 16.89 16.44 28.68
C LYS A 181 16.95 17.15 27.33
N THR A 182 17.62 18.28 27.13
CA THR A 182 17.55 19.00 25.83
C THR A 182 18.23 18.25 24.68
N LYS A 183 19.35 17.57 24.92
CA LYS A 183 20.06 16.80 23.87
C LYS A 183 19.42 15.43 23.64
N GLY A 184 18.94 14.77 24.70
CA GLY A 184 18.17 13.52 24.62
C GLY A 184 16.80 13.73 23.98
N SER A 185 16.05 14.75 24.42
CA SER A 185 14.75 15.13 23.87
C SER A 185 14.82 15.50 22.39
N LYS A 186 15.85 16.23 21.94
CA LYS A 186 16.00 16.49 20.49
C LYS A 186 16.16 15.20 19.68
N ARG A 187 17.04 14.29 20.12
CA ARG A 187 17.24 12.99 19.46
C ARG A 187 15.99 12.10 19.52
N ASP A 188 15.27 12.13 20.64
CA ASP A 188 14.01 11.40 20.78
C ASP A 188 12.90 12.00 19.90
N THR A 189 12.86 13.32 19.75
CA THR A 189 11.91 14.01 18.88
C THR A 189 12.17 13.69 17.41
N GLU A 190 13.44 13.68 17.00
CA GLU A 190 13.87 13.29 15.65
C GLU A 190 13.53 11.82 15.39
N ARG A 191 13.92 10.90 16.30
CA ARG A 191 13.56 9.48 16.20
C ARG A 191 12.04 9.27 16.10
N ASN A 192 11.25 10.01 16.88
CA ASN A 192 9.80 9.91 16.85
C ASN A 192 9.22 10.47 15.54
N LYS A 193 9.79 11.56 15.01
CA LYS A 193 9.40 12.11 13.71
C LYS A 193 9.68 11.12 12.59
N ASP A 194 10.86 10.48 12.59
CA ASP A 194 11.20 9.44 11.61
C ASP A 194 10.22 8.28 11.67
N LEU A 195 9.85 7.84 12.88
CA LEU A 195 8.91 6.74 13.06
C LEU A 195 7.49 7.12 12.61
N ALA A 196 7.03 8.32 12.95
CA ALA A 196 5.76 8.85 12.46
C ALA A 196 5.73 8.98 10.94
N PHE A 197 6.85 9.34 10.31
CA PHE A 197 6.94 9.43 8.86
C PHE A 197 6.88 8.07 8.16
N LEU A 198 7.44 7.01 8.77
CA LEU A 198 7.24 5.63 8.29
C LEU A 198 5.75 5.24 8.34
N GLU A 199 5.06 5.54 9.45
CA GLU A 199 3.62 5.28 9.57
C GLU A 199 2.81 6.05 8.52
N ALA A 200 3.17 7.30 8.26
CA ALA A 200 2.53 8.12 7.23
C ALA A 200 2.64 7.50 5.83
N GLN A 201 3.81 6.98 5.48
CA GLN A 201 4.02 6.31 4.20
C GLN A 201 3.18 5.02 4.12
N ILE A 202 3.18 4.20 5.16
CA ILE A 202 2.40 2.96 5.18
C ILE A 202 0.90 3.25 4.98
N TYR A 203 0.34 4.26 5.64
CA TYR A 203 -1.08 4.63 5.45
C TYR A 203 -1.41 4.92 3.98
N GLU A 204 -0.54 5.65 3.29
CA GLU A 204 -0.76 6.07 1.90
C GLU A 204 -0.56 4.90 0.92
N TYR A 205 0.46 4.06 1.12
CA TYR A 205 0.62 2.85 0.29
C TYR A 205 -0.53 1.85 0.51
N VAL A 206 -1.01 1.69 1.74
CA VAL A 206 -2.18 0.86 2.03
C VAL A 206 -3.45 1.43 1.39
N GLU A 207 -3.61 2.75 1.34
CA GLU A 207 -4.73 3.38 0.62
C GLU A 207 -4.64 3.12 -0.89
N VAL A 208 -3.44 3.24 -1.48
CA VAL A 208 -3.19 2.89 -2.88
C VAL A 208 -3.48 1.42 -3.17
N LEU A 209 -3.14 0.51 -2.26
CA LEU A 209 -3.33 -0.94 -2.36
C LEU A 209 -4.65 -1.43 -1.73
N GLY A 210 -5.64 -0.54 -1.54
CA GLY A 210 -6.87 -0.87 -0.82
C GLY A 210 -7.67 -2.02 -1.42
N GLU A 211 -7.64 -2.18 -2.75
CA GLU A 211 -8.27 -3.29 -3.46
C GLU A 211 -7.56 -4.62 -3.16
N GLN A 212 -6.24 -4.68 -3.35
CA GLN A 212 -5.42 -5.87 -3.07
C GLN A 212 -5.55 -6.28 -1.60
N ARG A 213 -5.58 -5.30 -0.67
CA ARG A 213 -5.82 -5.58 0.75
C ARG A 213 -7.17 -6.25 0.99
N HIS A 214 -8.24 -5.74 0.38
CA HIS A 214 -9.57 -6.33 0.52
C HIS A 214 -9.63 -7.76 -0.04
N LEU A 215 -9.07 -7.96 -1.24
CA LEU A 215 -9.00 -9.26 -1.90
C LEU A 215 -8.19 -10.27 -1.08
N THR A 216 -7.06 -9.85 -0.50
CA THR A 216 -6.23 -10.68 0.37
C THR A 216 -7.00 -11.15 1.60
N HIS A 217 -7.70 -10.23 2.26
CA HIS A 217 -8.50 -10.56 3.44
C HIS A 217 -9.63 -11.54 3.11
N GLU A 218 -10.35 -11.33 2.01
CA GLU A 218 -11.39 -12.27 1.56
C GLU A 218 -10.81 -13.64 1.21
N ASN A 219 -9.68 -13.69 0.51
CA ASN A 219 -8.98 -14.93 0.16
C ASN A 219 -8.59 -15.73 1.39
N VAL A 220 -7.98 -15.09 2.40
CA VAL A 220 -7.58 -15.75 3.64
C VAL A 220 -8.79 -16.24 4.43
N GLN A 221 -9.88 -15.46 4.48
CA GLN A 221 -11.12 -15.89 5.12
C GLN A 221 -11.74 -17.11 4.43
N ARG A 222 -11.76 -17.13 3.08
CA ARG A 222 -12.21 -18.30 2.30
C ARG A 222 -11.33 -19.51 2.57
N LYS A 223 -9.99 -19.37 2.48
CA LYS A 223 -9.04 -20.46 2.76
C LYS A 223 -9.20 -21.02 4.18
N GLN A 224 -9.54 -20.19 5.18
CA GLN A 224 -9.71 -20.63 6.57
C GLN A 224 -11.06 -21.32 6.86
N ALA A 225 -12.08 -21.09 6.04
CA ALA A 225 -13.40 -21.72 6.21
C ALA A 225 -13.50 -23.12 5.57
N ARG A 226 -12.50 -23.52 4.78
CA ARG A 226 -12.48 -24.76 4.00
C ARG A 226 -12.06 -25.99 4.80
N THR A 227 -12.53 -27.14 4.34
CA THR A 227 -12.03 -28.44 4.78
C THR A 227 -10.65 -28.74 4.17
N GLY A 228 -9.94 -29.76 4.67
CA GLY A 228 -8.58 -30.09 4.19
C GLY A 228 -8.52 -30.40 2.69
N GLU A 229 -9.48 -31.18 2.19
CA GLU A 229 -9.56 -31.57 0.77
C GLU A 229 -9.85 -30.35 -0.14
N GLU A 230 -10.77 -29.47 0.27
CA GLU A 230 -11.11 -28.23 -0.48
C GLU A 230 -9.97 -27.20 -0.50
N ARG A 231 -8.98 -27.30 0.39
CA ARG A 231 -7.79 -26.46 0.42
C ARG A 231 -6.72 -26.98 -0.53
N GLU A 232 -6.51 -28.30 -0.55
CA GLU A 232 -5.57 -28.96 -1.47
C GLU A 232 -6.01 -28.74 -2.93
N GLU A 233 -7.30 -28.84 -3.23
CA GLU A 233 -7.84 -28.58 -4.58
C GLU A 233 -7.62 -27.12 -5.06
N GLU A 234 -7.75 -26.11 -4.19
CA GLU A 234 -7.52 -24.70 -4.57
C GLU A 234 -6.03 -24.35 -4.67
N GLU A 235 -5.17 -24.97 -3.86
CA GLU A 235 -3.71 -24.85 -4.02
C GLU A 235 -3.27 -25.47 -5.36
N GLU A 236 -3.82 -26.63 -5.76
CA GLU A 236 -3.58 -27.21 -7.09
C GLU A 236 -4.14 -26.34 -8.22
N GLU A 237 -5.34 -25.76 -8.06
CA GLU A 237 -5.95 -24.88 -9.06
C GLU A 237 -5.14 -23.58 -9.22
N GLN A 238 -4.65 -22.97 -8.13
CA GLN A 238 -3.77 -21.79 -8.16
C GLN A 238 -2.45 -22.06 -8.87
N ILE A 239 -1.83 -23.22 -8.61
CA ILE A 239 -0.60 -23.64 -9.30
C ILE A 239 -0.88 -23.90 -10.79
N SER A 240 -2.04 -24.45 -11.13
CA SER A 240 -2.42 -24.71 -12.52
C SER A 240 -2.75 -23.44 -13.31
N GLU A 241 -3.39 -22.45 -12.68
CA GLU A 241 -3.62 -21.12 -13.26
C GLU A 241 -2.29 -20.39 -13.46
N SER A 242 -1.37 -20.48 -12.49
CA SER A 242 -0.07 -19.80 -12.61
C SER A 242 0.83 -20.38 -13.70
N GLU A 243 0.80 -21.69 -13.92
CA GLU A 243 1.53 -22.33 -15.02
C GLU A 243 0.84 -22.18 -16.40
N SER A 244 -0.47 -21.90 -16.45
CA SER A 244 -1.20 -21.73 -17.72
C SER A 244 -1.23 -20.29 -18.24
N GLU A 245 -1.12 -19.28 -17.36
CA GLU A 245 -1.02 -17.88 -17.79
C GLU A 245 0.30 -17.57 -18.52
N ASP A 246 1.37 -18.30 -18.25
CA ASP A 246 2.68 -18.15 -18.93
C ASP A 246 2.67 -18.69 -20.38
N GLU A 247 1.75 -19.61 -20.74
CA GLU A 247 1.62 -20.11 -22.11
C GLU A 247 0.48 -19.44 -22.92
N GLU A 248 -0.57 -18.89 -22.30
CA GLU A 248 -1.73 -18.34 -23.03
C GLU A 248 -1.83 -16.81 -23.11
N ASN A 249 -1.11 -16.02 -22.31
CA ASN A 249 -1.27 -14.56 -22.24
C ASN A 249 -0.27 -13.71 -23.09
N GLU A 250 0.20 -14.20 -24.24
CA GLU A 250 0.59 -13.24 -25.30
C GLU A 250 -0.71 -12.61 -25.84
N ILE A 251 -1.11 -11.42 -25.38
CA ILE A 251 -2.16 -10.64 -26.06
C ILE A 251 -1.66 -10.34 -27.48
N ILE A 252 -2.03 -11.20 -28.43
CA ILE A 252 -1.52 -11.10 -29.80
C ILE A 252 -2.13 -9.84 -30.46
N TYR A 253 -1.34 -8.78 -30.54
CA TYR A 253 -1.72 -7.48 -31.09
C TYR A 253 -2.20 -7.61 -32.55
N ASN A 254 -3.52 -7.71 -32.74
CA ASN A 254 -4.18 -7.82 -34.05
C ASN A 254 -5.07 -6.59 -34.37
N PRO A 255 -4.50 -5.37 -34.45
CA PRO A 255 -5.26 -4.14 -34.65
C PRO A 255 -6.00 -4.09 -36.01
N LYS A 256 -5.65 -4.98 -36.95
CA LYS A 256 -6.27 -5.07 -38.28
C LYS A 256 -7.28 -6.22 -38.40
N ASN A 257 -7.56 -6.92 -37.30
CA ASN A 257 -8.46 -8.07 -37.22
C ASN A 257 -8.25 -9.07 -38.38
N LEU A 258 -6.97 -9.38 -38.65
CA LEU A 258 -6.56 -10.31 -39.69
C LEU A 258 -6.87 -11.74 -39.23
N PRO A 259 -7.23 -12.65 -40.15
CA PRO A 259 -7.39 -14.07 -39.83
C PRO A 259 -6.12 -14.63 -39.18
N LEU A 260 -6.29 -15.51 -38.20
CA LEU A 260 -5.17 -16.17 -37.52
C LEU A 260 -4.64 -17.33 -38.39
N GLY A 261 -3.32 -17.51 -38.36
CA GLY A 261 -2.65 -18.63 -39.00
C GLY A 261 -2.80 -19.93 -38.20
N TRP A 262 -2.15 -20.98 -38.68
CA TRP A 262 -2.05 -22.27 -37.97
C TRP A 262 -1.21 -22.18 -36.69
N ASP A 263 -0.46 -21.08 -36.54
CA ASP A 263 0.37 -20.70 -35.40
C ASP A 263 -0.39 -19.81 -34.38
N GLY A 264 -1.68 -19.58 -34.58
CA GLY A 264 -2.48 -18.69 -33.72
C GLY A 264 -2.18 -17.20 -33.87
N LYS A 265 -1.16 -16.81 -34.65
CA LYS A 265 -0.75 -15.41 -34.87
C LYS A 265 -1.46 -14.81 -36.10
N PRO A 266 -1.74 -13.49 -36.14
CA PRO A 266 -2.32 -12.84 -37.31
C PRO A 266 -1.47 -13.07 -38.55
N ILE A 267 -2.09 -13.57 -39.63
CA ILE A 267 -1.34 -13.82 -40.86
C ILE A 267 -0.72 -12.52 -41.38
N PRO A 268 0.49 -12.55 -41.96
CA PRO A 268 1.11 -11.36 -42.53
C PRO A 268 0.20 -10.65 -43.54
N TYR A 269 0.16 -9.31 -43.49
CA TYR A 269 -0.74 -8.50 -44.32
C TYR A 269 -0.55 -8.71 -45.83
N TRP A 270 0.69 -8.97 -46.27
CA TRP A 270 0.98 -9.29 -47.67
C TRP A 270 0.38 -10.64 -48.08
N LEU A 271 0.35 -11.63 -47.18
CA LEU A 271 -0.25 -12.94 -47.42
C LEU A 271 -1.79 -12.84 -47.47
N TYR A 272 -2.36 -12.00 -46.60
CA TYR A 272 -3.77 -11.62 -46.61
C TYR A 272 -4.20 -11.01 -47.96
N LYS A 273 -3.36 -10.12 -48.52
CA LYS A 273 -3.57 -9.52 -49.85
C LYS A 273 -3.30 -10.50 -51.00
N LEU A 274 -2.24 -11.30 -50.92
CA LEU A 274 -1.85 -12.27 -51.94
C LEU A 274 -2.94 -13.33 -52.17
N HIS A 275 -3.52 -13.85 -51.08
CA HIS A 275 -4.60 -14.84 -51.16
C HIS A 275 -6.00 -14.21 -51.34
N GLY A 276 -6.10 -12.89 -51.51
CA GLY A 276 -7.35 -12.19 -51.77
C GLY A 276 -8.35 -12.26 -50.62
N LEU A 277 -7.92 -12.54 -49.38
CA LEU A 277 -8.78 -12.64 -48.19
C LEU A 277 -9.39 -11.28 -47.77
N ASN A 278 -8.97 -10.20 -48.44
CA ASN A 278 -9.52 -8.85 -48.35
C ASN A 278 -10.64 -8.56 -49.37
N ILE A 279 -11.03 -9.55 -50.15
CA ILE A 279 -12.08 -9.44 -51.15
C ILE A 279 -13.27 -10.25 -50.63
N ASN A 280 -14.40 -9.58 -50.48
CA ASN A 280 -15.64 -10.19 -50.02
C ASN A 280 -16.46 -10.63 -51.24
N TYR A 281 -16.95 -11.86 -51.21
CA TYR A 281 -17.87 -12.42 -52.19
C TYR A 281 -19.16 -12.81 -51.48
N ASN A 282 -20.30 -12.46 -52.05
CA ASN A 282 -21.60 -12.78 -51.47
C ASN A 282 -22.29 -13.87 -52.29
N CYS A 283 -23.00 -14.77 -51.62
CA CYS A 283 -23.80 -15.80 -52.26
C CYS A 283 -25.26 -15.68 -51.81
N GLU A 284 -26.16 -15.35 -52.74
CA GLU A 284 -27.58 -15.12 -52.48
C GLU A 284 -28.29 -16.42 -52.08
N ILE A 285 -27.98 -17.51 -52.77
CA ILE A 285 -28.51 -18.87 -52.49
C ILE A 285 -28.19 -19.31 -51.05
N CYS A 286 -27.10 -18.81 -50.45
CA CYS A 286 -26.71 -19.05 -49.07
C CYS A 286 -27.31 -18.06 -48.06
N GLY A 287 -28.34 -17.29 -48.43
CA GLY A 287 -28.91 -16.24 -47.59
C GLY A 287 -28.07 -14.96 -47.57
N ASN A 288 -27.50 -14.59 -48.71
CA ASN A 288 -26.58 -13.45 -48.88
C ASN A 288 -25.35 -13.50 -47.95
N TYR A 289 -24.85 -14.70 -47.66
CA TYR A 289 -23.70 -14.89 -46.79
C TYR A 289 -22.40 -14.43 -47.46
N THR A 290 -21.56 -13.73 -46.72
CA THR A 290 -20.28 -13.20 -47.18
C THR A 290 -19.12 -14.17 -46.93
N TYR A 291 -18.41 -14.52 -47.98
CA TYR A 291 -17.17 -15.29 -47.95
C TYR A 291 -15.96 -14.39 -48.20
N ARG A 292 -14.91 -14.56 -47.39
CA ARG A 292 -13.65 -13.82 -47.51
C ARG A 292 -12.68 -14.59 -48.39
N GLY A 293 -12.44 -14.06 -49.59
CA GLY A 293 -11.46 -14.54 -50.54
C GLY A 293 -11.96 -15.60 -51.53
N PRO A 294 -11.32 -15.65 -52.71
CA PRO A 294 -11.80 -16.45 -53.84
C PRO A 294 -11.71 -17.95 -53.60
N LYS A 295 -10.72 -18.43 -52.83
CA LYS A 295 -10.57 -19.87 -52.53
C LYS A 295 -11.69 -20.38 -51.62
N ALA A 296 -12.04 -19.61 -50.59
CA ALA A 296 -13.18 -19.94 -49.71
C ALA A 296 -14.50 -19.89 -50.49
N PHE A 297 -14.66 -18.87 -51.34
CA PHE A 297 -15.81 -18.76 -52.23
C PHE A 297 -15.86 -19.83 -53.32
N GLN A 298 -14.76 -20.43 -53.76
CA GLN A 298 -14.85 -21.57 -54.68
C GLN A 298 -15.24 -22.86 -53.94
N ARG A 299 -14.74 -23.05 -52.72
CA ARG A 299 -15.04 -24.24 -51.92
C ARG A 299 -16.50 -24.29 -51.47
N HIS A 300 -17.12 -23.14 -51.21
CA HIS A 300 -18.48 -23.11 -50.64
C HIS A 300 -19.54 -23.76 -51.52
N PHE A 301 -19.36 -23.84 -52.85
CA PHE A 301 -20.31 -24.51 -53.75
C PHE A 301 -20.49 -26.01 -53.43
N ALA A 302 -19.45 -26.64 -52.88
CA ALA A 302 -19.49 -28.03 -52.44
C ALA A 302 -19.82 -28.18 -50.94
N GLU A 303 -19.96 -27.08 -50.21
CA GLU A 303 -20.27 -27.11 -48.77
C GLU A 303 -21.77 -27.29 -48.52
N TRP A 304 -22.08 -27.86 -47.35
CA TRP A 304 -23.45 -28.22 -46.97
C TRP A 304 -24.44 -27.06 -47.07
N ARG A 305 -24.03 -25.83 -46.71
CA ARG A 305 -24.91 -24.65 -46.72
C ARG A 305 -25.41 -24.33 -48.12
N HIS A 306 -24.52 -24.34 -49.11
CA HIS A 306 -24.88 -24.08 -50.50
C HIS A 306 -25.71 -25.24 -51.06
N ALA A 307 -25.32 -26.48 -50.78
CA ALA A 307 -26.09 -27.66 -51.17
C ALA A 307 -27.51 -27.65 -50.59
N HIS A 308 -27.67 -27.17 -49.36
CA HIS A 308 -28.97 -27.01 -48.71
C HIS A 308 -29.79 -25.89 -49.35
N GLY A 309 -29.18 -24.74 -49.65
CA GLY A 309 -29.83 -23.66 -50.39
C GLY A 309 -30.36 -24.12 -51.76
N MET A 310 -29.53 -24.83 -52.52
CA MET A 310 -29.92 -25.45 -53.80
C MET A 310 -31.06 -26.46 -53.64
N ARG A 311 -31.03 -27.27 -52.57
CA ARG A 311 -32.11 -28.22 -52.26
C ARG A 311 -33.43 -27.51 -51.94
N CYS A 312 -33.40 -26.39 -51.22
CA CYS A 312 -34.59 -25.58 -50.93
C CYS A 312 -35.19 -24.96 -52.20
N LEU A 313 -34.36 -24.68 -53.21
CA LEU A 313 -34.80 -24.24 -54.54
C LEU A 313 -35.25 -25.40 -55.44
N GLY A 314 -35.10 -26.65 -55.01
CA GLY A 314 -35.45 -27.84 -55.80
C GLY A 314 -34.44 -28.21 -56.89
N ILE A 315 -33.25 -27.61 -56.89
CA ILE A 315 -32.21 -27.82 -57.91
C ILE A 315 -31.16 -28.81 -57.39
N PRO A 316 -30.77 -29.85 -58.17
CA PRO A 316 -29.71 -30.76 -57.77
C PRO A 316 -28.34 -30.06 -57.78
N ASN A 317 -27.63 -30.11 -56.65
CA ASN A 317 -26.28 -29.54 -56.52
C ASN A 317 -25.26 -30.37 -57.31
N THR A 318 -25.08 -30.05 -58.58
CA THR A 318 -24.17 -30.71 -59.53
C THR A 318 -23.14 -29.70 -60.05
N ALA A 319 -22.04 -30.19 -60.64
CA ALA A 319 -20.97 -29.33 -61.16
C ALA A 319 -21.44 -28.33 -62.26
N HIS A 320 -22.61 -28.55 -62.86
CA HIS A 320 -23.21 -27.63 -63.83
C HIS A 320 -23.59 -26.27 -63.21
N PHE A 321 -23.90 -26.24 -61.91
CA PHE A 321 -24.26 -25.02 -61.18
C PHE A 321 -23.08 -24.40 -60.42
N ALA A 322 -21.85 -24.86 -60.69
CA ALA A 322 -20.66 -24.25 -60.11
C ALA A 322 -20.53 -22.79 -60.59
N ASN A 323 -20.33 -21.86 -59.65
CA ASN A 323 -20.29 -20.40 -59.85
C ASN A 323 -21.65 -19.69 -59.97
N VAL A 324 -22.78 -20.39 -59.83
CA VAL A 324 -24.10 -19.74 -59.80
C VAL A 324 -24.42 -19.28 -58.37
N THR A 325 -24.62 -17.97 -58.20
CA THR A 325 -24.75 -17.36 -56.86
C THR A 325 -26.06 -16.63 -56.66
N GLN A 326 -26.69 -16.16 -57.75
CA GLN A 326 -27.99 -15.52 -57.75
C GLN A 326 -29.09 -16.57 -57.89
N ILE A 327 -30.21 -16.35 -57.22
CA ILE A 327 -31.33 -17.30 -57.24
C ILE A 327 -31.97 -17.32 -58.64
N GLU A 328 -32.13 -16.14 -59.26
CA GLU A 328 -32.73 -15.97 -60.58
C GLU A 328 -31.98 -16.74 -61.68
N ASP A 329 -30.65 -16.68 -61.66
CA ASP A 329 -29.77 -17.39 -62.59
C ASP A 329 -29.78 -18.91 -62.38
N ALA A 330 -30.10 -19.38 -61.18
CA ALA A 330 -30.15 -20.81 -60.86
C ALA A 330 -31.46 -21.47 -61.31
N VAL A 331 -32.56 -20.70 -61.36
CA VAL A 331 -33.89 -21.19 -61.74
C VAL A 331 -34.22 -20.99 -63.23
N SER A 332 -33.41 -20.19 -63.94
CA SER A 332 -33.47 -20.05 -65.40
C SER A 332 -32.76 -21.20 -66.11
#